data_AF-A0A812JUX4-F1
#
_entry.id   AF-A0A812JUX4-F1
#
_cell.length_a   1.000
_cell.length_b   1.000
_cell.length_c   1.000
_cell.angle_alpha   90.00
_cell.angle_beta   90.00
_cell.angle_gamma   90.00
#
_symmetry.space_group_name_H-M   'P 1'
#
loop_
_entity.id
_entity.type
_entity.pdbx_description
1 polymer ?
#
loop_
_entity_poly.entity_id
_entity_poly.type
_entity_poly.pdbx_seq_one_letter_code
_entity_poly.pdbx_strand_id
1 'polypeptide(L)'
;MVYLLPKHSCFDEHVTFFKCCHYVFEGEGNPACWNKALVSANMNYDFCCKLSSWNDHDASIPFLFSTFLRVEYRAPDADRPTELEIHQLADPKLSAHSMQLKIGPGWPAGFLWTGSYQLLRWFECNADLGHEFWADAEYIEFGGGVGASSIAAALNGAWVTVVDANAAGTLSKNLEVEVSGVFVGAFGENAPFGDVAVPGQAKGLAVILDTDIGDDIDDAWALSALLQDPRVDLRLVVTDSYSSVHRAEVLAKFLAMAGRLNDIPAIAIGPNTTGKALIMEGWAGPSDLARFPGTIHDSAADAIIREVTLASQDHVPVVLLVLSPCAAVAEALRRAPWLSQVASIHAMGGSIWHGNNGTGGPIAEWNVRADVASSRKLYAHLNVTAPLDVAALAQIDGLQFKRLLQCQEYVPTVHALLQMFKTWLPRCPWRPVLDGPKGPASSVRSSVIYDAVAVSTLPFWSPTDLIDFQTLRVAIDDRGLTTPSTKGWEITAGVHWRNIEQWESSFASLLCGSNTTPLVV
;
A
#
# COMPACT_ATOMS: atom_id res chain seq x y z
N MET A 1 18.80 -31.45 -13.79
CA MET A 1 18.84 -32.19 -12.51
C MET A 1 19.38 -31.21 -11.48
N VAL A 2 18.60 -30.87 -10.45
CA VAL A 2 18.94 -29.80 -9.49
C VAL A 2 19.98 -30.33 -8.50
N TYR A 3 21.03 -29.54 -8.22
CA TYR A 3 21.86 -29.70 -7.03
C TYR A 3 22.35 -28.34 -6.50
N LEU A 4 22.02 -28.09 -5.23
CA LEU A 4 22.48 -26.95 -4.43
C LEU A 4 23.91 -27.20 -3.92
N LEU A 5 24.83 -26.23 -4.04
CA LEU A 5 26.11 -26.21 -3.31
C LEU A 5 26.54 -24.77 -2.94
N PRO A 6 27.41 -24.58 -1.92
CA PRO A 6 27.32 -23.39 -1.07
C PRO A 6 28.28 -22.21 -1.35
N LYS A 7 27.96 -21.12 -0.64
CA LYS A 7 28.39 -19.70 -0.61
C LYS A 7 29.90 -19.30 -0.70
N HIS A 8 30.83 -20.12 -1.19
CA HIS A 8 32.28 -19.80 -1.14
C HIS A 8 33.10 -19.96 -2.44
N SER A 9 32.48 -20.28 -3.58
CA SER A 9 33.20 -20.47 -4.86
C SER A 9 33.19 -19.21 -5.75
N CYS A 10 33.72 -18.09 -5.27
CA CYS A 10 33.94 -16.88 -6.09
C CYS A 10 35.39 -16.87 -6.61
N PHE A 11 35.58 -17.07 -7.92
CA PHE A 11 36.86 -17.19 -8.62
C PHE A 11 37.68 -18.45 -8.17
N ASP A 12 38.36 -19.21 -9.03
CA ASP A 12 38.79 -18.93 -10.42
C ASP A 12 39.01 -20.23 -11.24
N GLU A 13 39.30 -20.06 -12.54
CA GLU A 13 40.05 -20.94 -13.46
C GLU A 13 39.68 -22.44 -13.67
N HIS A 14 39.45 -22.78 -14.95
CA HIS A 14 39.71 -24.07 -15.61
C HIS A 14 38.69 -25.24 -15.59
N VAL A 15 37.40 -25.00 -15.92
CA VAL A 15 36.58 -26.01 -16.64
C VAL A 15 35.72 -25.34 -17.72
N THR A 16 35.99 -25.59 -19.01
CA THR A 16 35.28 -24.94 -20.14
C THR A 16 34.49 -25.88 -21.06
N PHE A 17 33.17 -25.64 -21.09
CA PHE A 17 32.31 -25.58 -22.29
C PHE A 17 32.15 -26.75 -23.29
N PHE A 18 32.70 -27.95 -23.08
CA PHE A 18 32.51 -29.05 -24.03
C PHE A 18 31.19 -29.85 -23.84
N LYS A 19 30.23 -29.58 -24.76
CA LYS A 19 29.13 -30.46 -25.24
C LYS A 19 27.93 -30.73 -24.32
N CYS A 20 26.86 -29.96 -24.52
CA CYS A 20 25.73 -30.33 -25.40
C CYS A 20 24.73 -29.17 -25.53
N CYS A 21 24.12 -28.87 -26.68
CA CYS A 21 24.19 -29.54 -27.98
C CYS A 21 25.10 -28.80 -28.99
N HIS A 22 25.69 -29.53 -29.93
CA HIS A 22 26.45 -28.94 -31.04
C HIS A 22 25.50 -28.24 -32.04
N TYR A 23 25.58 -26.91 -32.20
CA TYR A 23 26.16 -26.23 -33.38
C TYR A 23 25.99 -24.68 -33.32
N VAL A 24 26.76 -23.99 -34.19
CA VAL A 24 26.83 -22.52 -34.33
C VAL A 24 25.82 -22.02 -35.37
N PHE A 25 25.36 -20.77 -35.27
CA PHE A 25 24.68 -20.07 -36.36
C PHE A 25 25.27 -18.69 -36.68
N GLU A 26 25.80 -18.57 -37.90
CA GLU A 26 25.66 -17.37 -38.73
C GLU A 26 24.38 -17.51 -39.56
N GLY A 27 23.76 -16.40 -40.00
CA GLY A 27 22.60 -16.43 -40.90
C GLY A 27 22.87 -15.87 -42.30
N GLU A 28 22.24 -16.46 -43.33
CA GLU A 28 21.82 -15.77 -44.55
C GLU A 28 20.32 -16.02 -44.74
N GLY A 29 19.59 -15.06 -45.30
CA GLY A 29 18.12 -15.06 -45.28
C GLY A 29 17.52 -14.61 -46.60
N ASN A 30 16.23 -14.28 -46.60
CA ASN A 30 15.31 -14.49 -47.74
C ASN A 30 15.87 -14.02 -49.10
N PRO A 31 16.39 -14.92 -49.95
CA PRO A 31 16.97 -14.53 -51.23
C PRO A 31 15.93 -14.03 -52.26
N ALA A 32 14.63 -14.05 -51.95
CA ALA A 32 13.56 -13.43 -52.72
C ALA A 32 13.13 -12.04 -52.19
N CYS A 33 13.47 -11.68 -50.94
CA CYS A 33 13.66 -10.25 -50.62
C CYS A 33 14.90 -9.73 -51.39
N TRP A 34 15.88 -10.60 -51.65
CA TRP A 34 17.15 -10.24 -52.31
C TRP A 34 17.19 -10.42 -53.84
N ASN A 35 16.13 -10.92 -54.48
CA ASN A 35 16.05 -11.07 -55.95
C ASN A 35 14.84 -10.34 -56.53
N LYS A 36 15.10 -9.52 -57.54
CA LYS A 36 14.21 -8.45 -58.05
C LYS A 36 12.98 -8.89 -58.86
N ALA A 37 12.47 -10.11 -58.67
CA ALA A 37 11.61 -10.78 -59.66
C ALA A 37 10.12 -10.96 -59.29
N LEU A 38 9.71 -10.78 -58.03
CA LEU A 38 8.33 -11.05 -57.59
C LEU A 38 7.61 -9.79 -57.09
N VAL A 39 7.32 -8.89 -58.03
CA VAL A 39 6.42 -7.75 -57.83
C VAL A 39 4.99 -8.18 -58.20
N SER A 40 4.09 -8.32 -57.22
CA SER A 40 2.66 -8.54 -57.47
C SER A 40 1.76 -7.98 -56.36
N ALA A 41 1.28 -6.75 -56.57
CA ALA A 41 0.11 -6.10 -55.97
C ALA A 41 -0.16 -6.24 -54.45
N ASN A 42 -0.13 -5.10 -53.76
CA ASN A 42 -0.73 -4.84 -52.44
C ASN A 42 -0.05 -5.45 -51.20
N MET A 43 1.24 -5.82 -51.29
CA MET A 43 2.14 -5.93 -50.12
C MET A 43 3.51 -5.33 -50.49
N ASN A 44 4.09 -4.54 -49.59
CA ASN A 44 5.47 -4.05 -49.68
C ASN A 44 6.30 -4.73 -48.56
N TYR A 45 7.53 -5.16 -48.87
CA TYR A 45 8.41 -5.88 -47.95
C TYR A 45 9.82 -5.28 -48.00
N ASP A 46 10.34 -4.77 -46.87
CA ASP A 46 11.40 -3.75 -46.94
C ASP A 46 12.76 -4.10 -46.26
N PHE A 47 12.81 -4.45 -44.96
CA PHE A 47 13.98 -4.10 -44.10
C PHE A 47 14.92 -5.21 -43.57
N CYS A 48 16.14 -4.87 -43.01
CA CYS A 48 17.02 -5.62 -42.01
C CYS A 48 18.59 -5.27 -41.85
N CYS A 49 19.40 -5.88 -40.90
CA CYS A 49 20.94 -5.96 -40.79
C CYS A 49 21.57 -7.14 -39.88
N LYS A 50 22.59 -8.00 -40.23
CA LYS A 50 22.77 -9.52 -39.94
C LYS A 50 23.20 -10.10 -38.56
N LEU A 51 22.43 -11.00 -37.90
CA LEU A 51 22.77 -11.68 -36.62
C LEU A 51 23.83 -12.83 -36.67
N SER A 52 24.67 -12.93 -35.63
CA SER A 52 25.45 -14.10 -35.12
C SER A 52 25.89 -13.84 -33.63
N SER A 53 26.51 -14.80 -32.91
CA SER A 53 26.91 -14.62 -31.50
C SER A 53 27.93 -15.65 -31.00
N TRP A 54 28.92 -15.27 -30.15
CA TRP A 54 29.31 -16.01 -28.91
C TRP A 54 30.45 -15.37 -28.08
N ASN A 55 30.19 -15.30 -26.76
CA ASN A 55 31.02 -15.68 -25.59
C ASN A 55 32.51 -16.06 -25.80
N ASP A 56 33.49 -15.76 -24.93
CA ASP A 56 33.49 -15.23 -23.55
C ASP A 56 34.66 -14.22 -23.35
N HIS A 57 35.17 -13.67 -24.47
CA HIS A 57 36.47 -12.98 -24.55
C HIS A 57 36.38 -11.57 -25.16
N ASP A 58 35.18 -10.97 -25.20
CA ASP A 58 34.86 -9.71 -25.91
C ASP A 58 35.53 -8.44 -25.34
N ALA A 59 36.47 -8.59 -24.41
CA ALA A 59 37.41 -7.54 -24.02
C ALA A 59 38.43 -7.19 -25.13
N SER A 60 38.54 -7.99 -26.21
CA SER A 60 39.49 -7.72 -27.29
C SER A 60 39.00 -8.03 -28.71
N ILE A 61 38.90 -6.97 -29.52
CA ILE A 61 38.74 -6.93 -30.99
C ILE A 61 37.37 -7.48 -31.52
N PRO A 62 36.94 -7.22 -32.78
CA PRO A 62 35.87 -6.23 -32.98
C PRO A 62 34.58 -6.76 -33.63
N PHE A 63 33.45 -6.08 -33.35
CA PHE A 63 32.13 -6.33 -33.94
C PHE A 63 32.15 -6.45 -35.48
N LEU A 64 31.66 -7.59 -36.00
CA LEU A 64 31.23 -7.74 -37.40
C LEU A 64 29.79 -8.29 -37.52
N PHE A 65 28.90 -7.66 -36.74
CA PHE A 65 27.44 -7.46 -36.95
C PHE A 65 26.49 -8.65 -36.74
N SER A 66 25.21 -8.54 -36.30
CA SER A 66 24.21 -7.58 -35.72
C SER A 66 22.85 -8.30 -35.43
N THR A 67 21.70 -8.03 -36.12
CA THR A 67 20.33 -8.58 -35.89
C THR A 67 19.30 -8.24 -37.03
N PHE A 68 18.99 -9.16 -37.98
CA PHE A 68 18.15 -8.83 -39.16
C PHE A 68 16.71 -8.59 -38.75
N LEU A 69 16.11 -7.41 -38.95
CA LEU A 69 14.67 -7.13 -38.69
C LEU A 69 13.86 -6.64 -39.91
N ARG A 70 12.80 -7.33 -40.35
CA ARG A 70 11.88 -6.90 -41.43
C ARG A 70 10.74 -6.08 -40.83
N VAL A 71 10.16 -5.15 -41.59
CA VAL A 71 9.01 -4.32 -41.17
C VAL A 71 7.95 -4.35 -42.27
N GLU A 72 6.68 -4.42 -41.88
CA GLU A 72 5.51 -4.41 -42.78
C GLU A 72 4.45 -3.41 -42.30
N TYR A 73 3.68 -2.86 -43.24
CA TYR A 73 2.79 -1.71 -43.02
C TYR A 73 1.45 -1.86 -43.76
N ARG A 74 0.36 -1.47 -43.11
CA ARG A 74 -0.96 -1.32 -43.75
C ARG A 74 -1.47 0.12 -43.66
N ALA A 75 -1.96 0.61 -44.79
CA ALA A 75 -2.66 1.89 -44.84
C ALA A 75 -4.06 1.77 -44.16
N PRO A 76 -4.53 2.81 -43.46
CA PRO A 76 -5.85 2.82 -42.85
C PRO A 76 -6.97 2.98 -43.90
N ASP A 77 -8.17 2.55 -43.52
CA ASP A 77 -9.44 2.77 -44.22
C ASP A 77 -10.48 3.21 -43.17
N ALA A 78 -11.65 3.70 -43.60
CA ALA A 78 -12.58 4.48 -42.78
C ALA A 78 -12.99 3.87 -41.42
N ASP A 79 -12.97 2.55 -41.29
CA ASP A 79 -13.39 1.81 -40.08
C ASP A 79 -12.24 1.33 -39.18
N ARG A 80 -10.95 1.59 -39.48
CA ARG A 80 -9.81 1.09 -38.66
C ARG A 80 -8.60 2.04 -38.58
N PRO A 81 -7.92 2.12 -37.43
CA PRO A 81 -6.64 2.83 -37.30
C PRO A 81 -5.48 2.08 -37.99
N THR A 82 -4.35 2.78 -38.17
CA THR A 82 -3.12 2.28 -38.78
C THR A 82 -2.41 1.22 -37.93
N GLU A 83 -1.76 0.25 -38.58
CA GLU A 83 -1.11 -0.92 -37.95
C GLU A 83 0.30 -1.13 -38.56
N LEU A 84 1.26 -1.60 -37.75
CA LEU A 84 2.67 -1.78 -38.15
C LEU A 84 3.28 -3.05 -37.51
N GLU A 85 3.94 -3.87 -38.31
CA GLU A 85 4.47 -5.19 -37.92
C GLU A 85 6.01 -5.26 -38.06
N ILE A 86 6.67 -6.10 -37.24
CA ILE A 86 8.14 -6.27 -37.21
C ILE A 86 8.51 -7.78 -37.08
N HIS A 87 9.49 -8.25 -37.86
CA HIS A 87 9.92 -9.66 -38.02
C HIS A 87 11.46 -9.79 -38.12
N GLN A 88 12.07 -10.97 -38.40
CA GLN A 88 13.55 -11.19 -38.33
C GLN A 88 14.14 -12.12 -39.46
N LEU A 89 15.23 -11.80 -40.23
CA LEU A 89 15.48 -12.46 -41.58
C LEU A 89 16.85 -12.47 -42.47
N ALA A 90 18.13 -12.38 -42.02
CA ALA A 90 19.52 -12.29 -42.72
C ALA A 90 19.72 -11.86 -44.26
N ASP A 91 20.75 -11.14 -44.85
CA ASP A 91 22.21 -10.76 -44.71
C ASP A 91 22.55 -9.30 -45.27
N PRO A 92 23.62 -8.55 -44.85
CA PRO A 92 23.75 -7.08 -45.02
C PRO A 92 24.01 -6.52 -46.43
N LYS A 93 24.08 -7.35 -47.48
CA LYS A 93 24.40 -6.86 -48.84
C LYS A 93 23.30 -6.04 -49.52
N LEU A 94 22.14 -5.84 -48.89
CA LEU A 94 20.98 -5.21 -49.51
C LEU A 94 20.39 -4.05 -48.71
N SER A 95 20.55 -2.85 -49.27
CA SER A 95 19.98 -1.59 -48.79
C SER A 95 18.75 -1.19 -49.63
N ALA A 96 17.54 -1.12 -49.04
CA ALA A 96 16.39 -0.41 -49.63
C ALA A 96 15.18 -0.17 -48.67
N HIS A 97 15.33 0.68 -47.64
CA HIS A 97 14.21 1.27 -46.84
C HIS A 97 13.38 0.24 -46.02
N SER A 98 12.37 0.56 -45.19
CA SER A 98 11.77 1.86 -44.79
C SER A 98 11.31 1.95 -43.31
N MET A 99 11.36 3.20 -42.80
CA MET A 99 10.51 3.91 -41.82
C MET A 99 9.20 3.24 -41.31
N GLN A 100 8.54 3.64 -40.20
CA GLN A 100 8.76 4.57 -39.07
C GLN A 100 7.64 4.34 -38.03
N LEU A 101 7.82 4.78 -36.78
CA LEU A 101 6.68 5.10 -35.90
C LEU A 101 6.93 6.40 -35.12
N LYS A 102 5.91 7.25 -34.98
CA LYS A 102 5.92 8.47 -34.16
C LYS A 102 5.06 8.25 -32.92
N ILE A 103 5.65 8.39 -31.74
CA ILE A 103 4.92 8.36 -30.46
C ILE A 103 4.78 9.81 -29.96
N GLY A 104 3.73 10.49 -30.43
CA GLY A 104 3.37 11.84 -29.98
C GLY A 104 4.34 12.97 -30.37
N PRO A 105 3.98 14.24 -30.07
CA PRO A 105 4.82 15.41 -30.32
C PRO A 105 5.79 15.66 -29.15
N GLY A 106 6.80 14.80 -28.99
CA GLY A 106 7.87 15.04 -28.01
C GLY A 106 8.90 13.93 -27.82
N TRP A 107 8.56 12.67 -28.16
CA TRP A 107 9.37 11.51 -27.77
C TRP A 107 10.18 10.89 -28.93
N PRO A 108 11.50 10.69 -28.77
CA PRO A 108 12.24 9.68 -29.51
C PRO A 108 11.79 8.30 -29.02
N ALA A 109 11.33 7.43 -29.93
CA ALA A 109 10.93 6.08 -29.57
C ALA A 109 12.13 5.25 -29.09
N GLY A 110 11.96 4.48 -28.01
CA GLY A 110 13.00 3.62 -27.46
C GLY A 110 13.34 2.44 -28.37
N PHE A 111 14.63 2.11 -28.48
CA PHE A 111 15.08 0.90 -29.16
C PHE A 111 14.78 -0.33 -28.29
N LEU A 112 14.10 -1.34 -28.85
CA LEU A 112 14.07 -2.68 -28.26
C LEU A 112 15.44 -3.35 -28.50
N TRP A 113 16.21 -3.50 -27.43
CA TRP A 113 17.49 -4.20 -27.47
C TRP A 113 17.29 -5.72 -27.58
N THR A 114 18.32 -6.43 -28.03
CA THR A 114 18.30 -7.88 -28.26
C THR A 114 17.87 -8.67 -27.03
N GLY A 115 18.34 -8.29 -25.84
CA GLY A 115 17.90 -8.89 -24.57
C GLY A 115 16.40 -8.71 -24.29
N SER A 116 15.84 -7.52 -24.56
CA SER A 116 14.41 -7.26 -24.39
C SER A 116 13.52 -8.07 -25.34
N TYR A 117 13.95 -8.28 -26.59
CA TYR A 117 13.22 -9.15 -27.53
C TYR A 117 13.37 -10.64 -27.18
N GLN A 118 14.57 -11.09 -26.78
CA GLN A 118 14.78 -12.45 -26.31
C GLN A 118 13.94 -12.76 -25.08
N LEU A 119 13.80 -11.82 -24.14
CA LEU A 119 12.96 -11.99 -22.97
C LEU A 119 11.46 -11.92 -23.28
N LEU A 120 11.02 -11.07 -24.21
CA LEU A 120 9.62 -11.09 -24.66
C LEU A 120 9.27 -12.48 -25.22
N ARG A 121 10.14 -13.05 -26.06
CA ARG A 121 10.00 -14.43 -26.58
C ARG A 121 10.12 -15.49 -25.49
N TRP A 122 10.99 -15.29 -24.50
CA TRP A 122 11.10 -16.22 -23.37
C TRP A 122 9.80 -16.23 -22.55
N PHE A 123 9.20 -15.08 -22.26
CA PHE A 123 7.90 -15.01 -21.58
C PHE A 123 6.79 -15.62 -22.44
N GLU A 124 6.72 -15.35 -23.74
CA GLU A 124 5.75 -15.99 -24.66
C GLU A 124 5.88 -17.53 -24.65
N CYS A 125 7.10 -18.06 -24.67
CA CYS A 125 7.35 -19.52 -24.66
C CYS A 125 7.19 -20.18 -23.28
N ASN A 126 7.07 -19.39 -22.20
CA ASN A 126 6.96 -19.89 -20.83
C ASN A 126 5.73 -19.32 -20.08
N ALA A 127 4.77 -18.73 -20.79
CA ALA A 127 3.57 -18.11 -20.21
C ALA A 127 2.67 -19.12 -19.45
N ASP A 128 2.74 -20.40 -19.81
CA ASP A 128 2.01 -21.49 -19.17
C ASP A 128 2.70 -22.00 -17.86
N LEU A 129 3.86 -21.46 -17.49
CA LEU A 129 4.57 -21.86 -16.26
C LEU A 129 3.95 -21.23 -15.02
N GLY A 130 3.14 -22.02 -14.31
CA GLY A 130 2.48 -21.63 -13.06
C GLY A 130 3.44 -21.29 -11.92
N HIS A 131 2.90 -20.63 -10.89
CA HIS A 131 3.61 -20.03 -9.75
C HIS A 131 4.66 -20.94 -9.06
N GLU A 132 4.47 -22.26 -9.06
CA GLU A 132 5.43 -23.22 -8.48
C GLU A 132 6.80 -23.17 -9.17
N PHE A 133 6.86 -22.92 -10.48
CA PHE A 133 8.12 -22.77 -11.23
C PHE A 133 8.94 -21.57 -10.75
N TRP A 134 8.25 -20.51 -10.30
CA TRP A 134 8.84 -19.24 -9.87
C TRP A 134 9.22 -19.23 -8.38
N ALA A 135 8.55 -20.06 -7.57
CA ALA A 135 8.74 -20.11 -6.12
C ALA A 135 10.13 -20.63 -5.69
N ASP A 136 10.75 -21.50 -6.50
CA ASP A 136 12.06 -22.10 -6.25
C ASP A 136 13.24 -21.30 -6.84
N ALA A 137 12.99 -20.17 -7.51
CA ALA A 137 14.01 -19.38 -8.21
C ALA A 137 14.53 -18.21 -7.35
N GLU A 138 15.66 -18.40 -6.66
CA GLU A 138 16.29 -17.34 -5.82
C GLU A 138 16.70 -16.09 -6.63
N TYR A 139 17.04 -16.25 -7.91
CA TYR A 139 17.42 -15.17 -8.82
C TYR A 139 17.22 -15.58 -10.29
N ILE A 140 16.85 -14.61 -11.14
CA ILE A 140 16.73 -14.78 -12.59
C ILE A 140 17.44 -13.61 -13.25
N GLU A 141 18.59 -13.89 -13.87
CA GLU A 141 19.46 -12.87 -14.47
C GLU A 141 19.23 -12.77 -15.98
N PHE A 142 18.96 -11.56 -16.47
CA PHE A 142 18.76 -11.26 -17.89
C PHE A 142 19.86 -10.32 -18.39
N GLY A 143 20.91 -10.90 -18.98
CA GLY A 143 22.03 -10.16 -19.56
C GLY A 143 21.62 -9.36 -20.81
N GLY A 144 21.15 -8.12 -20.63
CA GLY A 144 20.70 -7.32 -21.77
C GLY A 144 20.06 -5.96 -21.50
N GLY A 145 20.61 -5.17 -20.57
CA GLY A 145 20.24 -3.76 -20.36
C GLY A 145 18.93 -3.51 -19.60
N VAL A 146 18.85 -2.39 -18.87
CA VAL A 146 17.62 -1.98 -18.19
C VAL A 146 16.56 -1.53 -19.20
N GLY A 147 15.36 -2.06 -19.07
CA GLY A 147 14.24 -1.82 -19.97
C GLY A 147 13.03 -2.65 -19.59
N ALA A 148 12.10 -2.86 -20.53
CA ALA A 148 10.89 -3.65 -20.33
C ALA A 148 11.16 -5.05 -19.74
N SER A 149 12.35 -5.60 -20.02
CA SER A 149 12.94 -6.79 -19.40
C SER A 149 12.77 -6.84 -17.87
N SER A 150 13.28 -5.80 -17.20
CA SER A 150 13.31 -5.68 -15.74
C SER A 150 11.91 -5.48 -15.16
N ILE A 151 11.12 -4.64 -15.84
CA ILE A 151 9.75 -4.29 -15.43
C ILE A 151 8.84 -5.53 -15.52
N ALA A 152 8.91 -6.31 -16.59
CA ALA A 152 8.15 -7.54 -16.74
C ALA A 152 8.52 -8.60 -15.67
N ALA A 153 9.80 -8.73 -15.32
CA ALA A 153 10.24 -9.61 -14.23
C ALA A 153 9.72 -9.14 -12.85
N ALA A 154 9.84 -7.84 -12.54
CA ALA A 154 9.39 -7.27 -11.28
C ALA A 154 7.86 -7.35 -11.10
N LEU A 155 7.09 -7.08 -12.17
CA LEU A 155 5.63 -7.24 -12.19
C LEU A 155 5.17 -8.70 -12.00
N ASN A 156 6.00 -9.67 -12.36
CA ASN A 156 5.78 -11.10 -12.08
C ASN A 156 6.48 -11.59 -10.79
N GLY A 157 6.92 -10.66 -9.92
CA GLY A 157 7.37 -10.96 -8.56
C GLY A 157 8.87 -11.23 -8.36
N ALA A 158 9.68 -11.23 -9.43
CA ALA A 158 11.11 -11.47 -9.32
C ALA A 158 11.86 -10.31 -8.63
N TRP A 159 12.99 -10.61 -7.98
CA TRP A 159 13.95 -9.60 -7.54
C TRP A 159 14.85 -9.20 -8.69
N VAL A 160 14.96 -7.89 -8.96
CA VAL A 160 15.76 -7.34 -10.07
C VAL A 160 16.78 -6.35 -9.53
N THR A 161 18.05 -6.54 -9.88
CA THR A 161 19.16 -5.67 -9.47
C THR A 161 19.70 -4.91 -10.68
N VAL A 162 19.82 -3.58 -10.57
CA VAL A 162 20.44 -2.74 -11.60
C VAL A 162 21.95 -2.69 -11.39
N VAL A 163 22.71 -3.35 -12.27
CA VAL A 163 24.18 -3.47 -12.19
C VAL A 163 24.97 -2.35 -12.90
N ASP A 164 24.32 -1.43 -13.62
CA ASP A 164 24.98 -0.24 -14.21
C ASP A 164 24.43 1.06 -13.59
N ALA A 165 25.31 1.77 -12.87
CA ALA A 165 24.97 3.02 -12.19
C ALA A 165 24.63 4.19 -13.15
N ASN A 166 25.15 4.18 -14.39
CA ASN A 166 24.78 5.20 -15.38
C ASN A 166 23.34 5.03 -15.86
N ALA A 167 22.82 3.80 -15.80
CA ALA A 167 21.48 3.48 -16.27
C ALA A 167 20.39 3.86 -15.25
N ALA A 168 20.70 3.86 -13.95
CA ALA A 168 19.78 4.25 -12.87
C ALA A 168 19.20 5.67 -13.06
N GLY A 169 20.04 6.65 -13.44
CA GLY A 169 19.59 8.02 -13.73
C GLY A 169 18.76 8.19 -15.01
N THR A 170 18.66 7.12 -15.82
CA THR A 170 17.73 7.05 -16.98
C THR A 170 16.41 6.41 -16.55
N LEU A 171 16.45 5.40 -15.67
CA LEU A 171 15.27 4.75 -15.13
C LEU A 171 14.41 5.72 -14.30
N SER A 172 15.02 6.53 -13.42
CA SER A 172 14.30 7.56 -12.66
C SER A 172 13.64 8.60 -13.56
N LYS A 173 14.33 9.09 -14.59
CA LYS A 173 13.75 10.02 -15.57
C LYS A 173 12.60 9.43 -16.38
N ASN A 174 12.66 8.14 -16.71
CA ASN A 174 11.56 7.47 -17.39
C ASN A 174 10.32 7.33 -16.49
N LEU A 175 10.51 7.19 -15.17
CA LEU A 175 9.42 7.17 -14.18
C LEU A 175 8.86 8.57 -13.87
N GLU A 176 9.68 9.63 -13.84
CA GLU A 176 9.22 11.02 -13.64
C GLU A 176 8.21 11.48 -14.70
N VAL A 177 8.31 10.94 -15.92
CA VAL A 177 7.52 11.37 -17.08
C VAL A 177 6.03 11.12 -16.92
N GLU A 178 5.61 9.97 -16.40
CA GLU A 178 4.18 9.65 -16.20
C GLU A 178 3.57 10.37 -14.98
N VAL A 179 4.37 11.06 -14.16
CA VAL A 179 3.90 11.82 -12.98
C VAL A 179 3.91 13.35 -13.23
N SER A 180 4.12 13.79 -14.48
CA SER A 180 4.20 15.22 -14.86
C SER A 180 2.85 15.98 -14.89
N GLY A 181 1.95 15.65 -13.94
CA GLY A 181 0.67 16.32 -13.69
C GLY A 181 0.65 17.27 -12.48
N VAL A 182 1.71 17.32 -11.66
CA VAL A 182 1.80 18.20 -10.47
C VAL A 182 3.12 18.96 -10.46
N PHE A 183 3.06 20.29 -10.38
CA PHE A 183 4.24 21.15 -10.23
C PHE A 183 4.76 21.14 -8.79
N VAL A 184 6.06 20.85 -8.62
CA VAL A 184 6.83 21.27 -7.44
C VAL A 184 8.06 22.05 -7.94
N GLY A 185 8.22 23.28 -7.48
CA GLY A 185 9.29 24.18 -7.95
C GLY A 185 10.65 23.86 -7.31
N ALA A 186 11.71 23.79 -8.12
CA ALA A 186 13.04 23.41 -7.67
C ALA A 186 13.91 24.60 -7.20
N PHE A 187 14.31 24.56 -5.93
CA PHE A 187 15.51 25.18 -5.34
C PHE A 187 15.88 24.33 -4.11
N GLY A 188 17.13 24.09 -3.72
CA GLY A 188 18.44 24.43 -4.30
C GLY A 188 19.51 24.09 -3.25
N GLU A 189 20.60 23.39 -3.61
CA GLU A 189 21.50 22.79 -2.60
C GLU A 189 22.43 23.79 -1.88
N ASN A 190 22.90 23.36 -0.70
CA ASN A 190 24.07 23.82 0.06
C ASN A 190 23.99 25.13 0.88
N ALA A 191 23.61 24.99 2.17
CA ALA A 191 24.20 25.78 3.27
C ALA A 191 24.06 25.04 4.63
N PRO A 192 25.12 24.90 5.45
CA PRO A 192 25.04 24.26 6.76
C PRO A 192 24.73 25.26 7.89
N PHE A 193 23.49 25.26 8.35
CA PHE A 193 23.04 25.87 9.62
C PHE A 193 22.06 24.85 10.26
N GLY A 194 22.04 24.60 11.57
CA GLY A 194 22.42 25.45 12.69
C GLY A 194 21.14 25.83 13.42
N ASP A 195 20.98 25.43 14.69
CA ASP A 195 19.67 25.40 15.37
C ASP A 195 18.95 26.76 15.37
N VAL A 196 17.80 26.81 14.68
CA VAL A 196 16.85 27.92 14.73
C VAL A 196 15.47 27.35 15.08
N ALA A 197 15.00 27.64 16.28
CA ALA A 197 13.64 27.30 16.68
C ALA A 197 12.63 28.06 15.82
N VAL A 198 11.81 27.34 15.06
CA VAL A 198 10.78 27.92 14.16
C VAL A 198 9.54 28.28 14.98
N PRO A 199 9.16 29.57 15.12
CA PRO A 199 7.95 29.95 15.83
C PRO A 199 6.73 29.82 14.91
N GLY A 200 5.64 29.24 15.40
CA GLY A 200 4.34 29.29 14.73
C GLY A 200 4.02 28.12 13.79
N GLN A 201 4.38 26.90 14.15
CA GLN A 201 3.70 25.72 13.59
C GLN A 201 2.19 25.85 13.88
N ALA A 202 1.35 25.70 12.86
CA ALA A 202 -0.11 25.70 13.05
C ALA A 202 -0.48 24.54 13.98
N LYS A 203 -1.27 24.81 15.03
CA LYS A 203 -1.71 23.76 15.96
C LYS A 203 -2.43 22.67 15.15
N GLY A 204 -1.96 21.43 15.26
CA GLY A 204 -2.52 20.28 14.55
C GLY A 204 -3.99 20.01 14.93
N LEU A 205 -4.63 19.10 14.20
CA LEU A 205 -5.96 18.64 14.60
C LEU A 205 -5.82 17.87 15.92
N ALA A 206 -6.41 18.40 16.99
CA ALA A 206 -6.40 17.72 18.27
C ALA A 206 -7.23 16.43 18.15
N VAL A 207 -6.62 15.28 18.38
CA VAL A 207 -7.30 13.99 18.37
C VAL A 207 -7.32 13.44 19.79
N ILE A 208 -8.52 13.08 20.24
CA ILE A 208 -8.73 12.16 21.35
C ILE A 208 -9.14 10.84 20.71
N LEU A 209 -8.35 9.80 20.94
CA LEU A 209 -8.62 8.45 20.46
C LEU A 209 -9.32 7.65 21.57
N ASP A 210 -10.39 6.95 21.24
CA ASP A 210 -11.01 5.92 22.07
C ASP A 210 -10.90 4.58 21.32
N THR A 211 -10.35 3.57 21.97
CA THR A 211 -9.81 2.35 21.34
C THR A 211 -9.96 1.13 22.25
N ASP A 212 -10.18 -0.04 21.67
CA ASP A 212 -10.08 -1.32 22.38
C ASP A 212 -9.00 -2.26 21.82
N ILE A 213 -7.82 -1.64 21.63
CA ILE A 213 -6.57 -2.29 21.23
C ILE A 213 -6.27 -3.57 22.03
N GLY A 214 -5.84 -4.59 21.29
CA GLY A 214 -5.41 -5.88 21.83
C GLY A 214 -6.46 -7.00 21.75
N ASP A 215 -7.68 -6.71 21.32
CA ASP A 215 -8.64 -7.73 20.89
C ASP A 215 -8.49 -7.99 19.38
N ASP A 216 -8.94 -7.07 18.53
CA ASP A 216 -8.55 -7.05 17.13
C ASP A 216 -7.20 -6.31 16.97
N ILE A 217 -6.68 -6.28 15.75
CA ILE A 217 -5.39 -5.66 15.42
C ILE A 217 -5.54 -4.29 14.77
N ASP A 218 -6.72 -3.94 14.28
CA ASP A 218 -6.95 -2.75 13.47
C ASP A 218 -6.96 -1.44 14.25
N ASP A 219 -7.26 -1.45 15.56
CA ASP A 219 -6.89 -0.39 16.49
C ASP A 219 -5.41 0.01 16.34
N ALA A 220 -4.51 -0.97 16.20
CA ALA A 220 -3.07 -0.73 16.08
C ALA A 220 -2.70 -0.20 14.69
N TRP A 221 -3.45 -0.55 13.63
CA TRP A 221 -3.31 0.07 12.31
C TRP A 221 -3.77 1.53 12.33
N ALA A 222 -4.90 1.82 12.98
CA ALA A 222 -5.42 3.18 13.18
C ALA A 222 -4.47 4.04 14.02
N LEU A 223 -4.03 3.55 15.19
CA LEU A 223 -3.03 4.18 16.04
C LEU A 223 -1.72 4.44 15.28
N SER A 224 -1.27 3.49 14.45
CA SER A 224 -0.06 3.67 13.63
C SER A 224 -0.22 4.82 12.64
N ALA A 225 -1.38 4.94 11.98
CA ALA A 225 -1.64 6.06 11.07
C ALA A 225 -1.70 7.41 11.80
N LEU A 226 -2.35 7.47 12.96
CA LEU A 226 -2.42 8.67 13.81
C LEU A 226 -1.04 9.11 14.33
N LEU A 227 -0.17 8.16 14.69
CA LEU A 227 1.21 8.44 15.10
C LEU A 227 2.10 8.91 13.94
N GLN A 228 1.87 8.43 12.72
CA GLN A 228 2.69 8.75 11.55
C GLN A 228 2.26 10.03 10.82
N ASP A 229 1.08 10.58 11.10
CA ASP A 229 0.60 11.82 10.47
C ASP A 229 1.00 13.08 11.26
N PRO A 230 1.91 13.93 10.75
CA PRO A 230 2.36 15.14 11.45
C PRO A 230 1.28 16.25 11.53
N ARG A 231 0.07 16.01 11.01
CA ARG A 231 -1.11 16.89 11.12
C ARG A 231 -1.98 16.56 12.34
N VAL A 232 -1.72 15.43 12.99
CA VAL A 232 -2.40 14.96 14.21
C VAL A 232 -1.68 15.46 15.46
N ASP A 233 -2.45 15.98 16.42
CA ASP A 233 -2.04 16.29 17.78
C ASP A 233 -2.77 15.31 18.71
N LEU A 234 -2.18 14.14 18.96
CA LEU A 234 -2.80 13.02 19.69
C LEU A 234 -2.70 13.22 21.21
N ARG A 235 -3.65 13.99 21.76
CA ARG A 235 -3.59 14.49 23.15
C ARG A 235 -3.97 13.46 24.22
N LEU A 236 -4.82 12.51 23.86
CA LEU A 236 -5.30 11.50 24.79
C LEU A 236 -5.65 10.23 24.04
N VAL A 237 -5.22 9.09 24.58
CA VAL A 237 -5.74 7.78 24.19
C VAL A 237 -6.52 7.20 25.37
N VAL A 238 -7.79 6.92 25.11
CA VAL A 238 -8.73 6.25 26.02
C VAL A 238 -8.76 4.78 25.64
N THR A 239 -8.43 3.90 26.59
CA THR A 239 -8.57 2.46 26.41
C THR A 239 -9.83 1.99 27.11
N ASP A 240 -10.84 1.53 26.35
CA ASP A 240 -12.19 1.25 26.86
C ASP A 240 -12.56 -0.25 26.74
N SER A 241 -13.86 -0.61 26.73
CA SER A 241 -14.41 -1.91 26.31
C SER A 241 -13.72 -3.15 26.90
N TYR A 242 -14.12 -3.57 28.10
CA TYR A 242 -13.56 -4.73 28.83
C TYR A 242 -12.07 -4.62 29.19
N SER A 243 -11.69 -5.17 30.35
CA SER A 243 -10.27 -5.42 30.70
C SER A 243 -9.34 -4.21 30.51
N SER A 244 -9.86 -2.98 30.64
CA SER A 244 -9.28 -1.75 30.08
C SER A 244 -7.87 -1.40 30.58
N VAL A 245 -7.50 -1.89 31.76
CA VAL A 245 -6.13 -1.79 32.29
C VAL A 245 -5.13 -2.57 31.42
N HIS A 246 -5.46 -3.81 31.04
CA HIS A 246 -4.62 -4.63 30.15
C HIS A 246 -4.51 -4.03 28.74
N ARG A 247 -5.52 -3.28 28.29
CA ARG A 247 -5.46 -2.52 27.03
C ARG A 247 -4.49 -1.34 27.14
N ALA A 248 -4.48 -0.63 28.26
CA ALA A 248 -3.47 0.39 28.54
C ALA A 248 -2.04 -0.21 28.62
N GLU A 249 -1.88 -1.44 29.11
CA GLU A 249 -0.62 -2.18 29.07
C GLU A 249 -0.19 -2.54 27.64
N VAL A 250 -1.10 -3.05 26.81
CA VAL A 250 -0.88 -3.31 25.38
C VAL A 250 -0.51 -2.01 24.64
N LEU A 251 -1.24 -0.93 24.87
CA LEU A 251 -0.98 0.39 24.30
C LEU A 251 0.42 0.90 24.69
N ALA A 252 0.76 0.89 25.99
CA ALA A 252 2.06 1.35 26.46
C ALA A 252 3.21 0.51 25.88
N LYS A 253 3.04 -0.82 25.78
CA LYS A 253 4.03 -1.68 25.11
C LYS A 253 4.15 -1.38 23.61
N PHE A 254 3.03 -1.17 22.92
CA PHE A 254 3.02 -0.80 21.51
C PHE A 254 3.78 0.51 21.26
N LEU A 255 3.46 1.55 22.03
CA LEU A 255 4.13 2.86 21.96
C LEU A 255 5.62 2.76 22.28
N ALA A 256 6.02 1.91 23.23
CA ALA A 256 7.42 1.66 23.55
C ALA A 256 8.16 0.97 22.38
N MET A 257 7.54 -0.04 21.74
CA MET A 257 8.10 -0.70 20.55
C MET A 257 8.15 0.22 19.32
N ALA A 258 7.16 1.12 19.18
CA ALA A 258 7.11 2.13 18.13
C ALA A 258 8.08 3.30 18.36
N GLY A 259 8.72 3.38 19.54
CA GLY A 259 9.56 4.53 19.93
C GLY A 259 8.77 5.82 20.21
N ARG A 260 7.43 5.76 20.28
CA ARG A 260 6.51 6.91 20.38
C ARG A 260 5.95 7.13 21.79
N LEU A 261 6.63 6.59 22.81
CA LEU A 261 6.15 6.59 24.20
C LEU A 261 6.10 7.99 24.85
N ASN A 262 6.76 8.99 24.24
CA ASN A 262 6.75 10.38 24.71
C ASN A 262 5.79 11.29 23.92
N ASP A 263 5.22 10.80 22.82
CA ASP A 263 4.45 11.60 21.85
C ASP A 263 3.01 11.87 22.32
N ILE A 264 2.50 11.03 23.23
CA ILE A 264 1.14 11.10 23.77
C ILE A 264 1.25 11.53 25.23
N PRO A 265 0.65 12.67 25.66
CA PRO A 265 0.85 13.20 27.00
C PRO A 265 -0.02 12.51 28.06
N ALA A 266 -1.08 11.78 27.67
CA ALA A 266 -1.96 11.08 28.58
C ALA A 266 -2.58 9.79 28.01
N ILE A 267 -2.77 8.80 28.88
CA ILE A 267 -3.65 7.65 28.68
C ILE A 267 -4.78 7.73 29.72
N ALA A 268 -6.01 7.38 29.35
CA ALA A 268 -7.08 7.23 30.33
C ALA A 268 -7.76 5.87 30.24
N ILE A 269 -8.10 5.32 31.40
CA ILE A 269 -8.65 3.96 31.53
C ILE A 269 -10.18 4.07 31.59
N GLY A 270 -10.85 3.35 30.68
CA GLY A 270 -12.30 3.24 30.62
C GLY A 270 -12.91 2.34 31.71
N PRO A 271 -14.25 2.24 31.77
CA PRO A 271 -14.96 1.38 32.72
C PRO A 271 -14.58 -0.11 32.60
N ASN A 272 -13.66 -0.57 33.46
CA ASN A 272 -13.13 -1.92 33.42
C ASN A 272 -14.18 -3.00 33.79
N THR A 273 -14.91 -3.49 32.78
CA THR A 273 -15.73 -4.70 32.87
C THR A 273 -14.84 -5.94 32.82
N THR A 274 -14.37 -6.36 33.99
CA THR A 274 -13.48 -7.52 34.15
C THR A 274 -14.11 -8.83 33.67
N GLY A 275 -13.43 -9.59 32.82
CA GLY A 275 -13.81 -10.99 32.54
C GLY A 275 -13.50 -11.52 31.15
N LYS A 276 -13.22 -10.65 30.16
CA LYS A 276 -12.79 -11.06 28.82
C LYS A 276 -11.26 -11.05 28.73
N ALA A 277 -10.65 -12.19 28.42
CA ALA A 277 -9.25 -12.25 28.03
C ALA A 277 -9.07 -11.64 26.63
N LEU A 278 -8.01 -10.84 26.45
CA LEU A 278 -7.67 -10.21 25.16
C LEU A 278 -7.03 -11.24 24.23
N ILE A 279 -7.18 -11.11 22.91
CA ILE A 279 -6.41 -11.93 21.96
C ILE A 279 -4.90 -11.72 22.18
N MET A 280 -4.48 -10.52 22.57
CA MET A 280 -3.11 -10.17 22.94
C MET A 280 -2.75 -10.47 24.42
N GLU A 281 -3.50 -11.34 25.12
CA GLU A 281 -3.18 -11.78 26.48
C GLU A 281 -1.73 -12.30 26.60
N GLY A 282 -1.06 -11.90 27.67
CA GLY A 282 0.35 -12.23 27.94
C GLY A 282 1.37 -11.58 26.99
N TRP A 283 0.94 -10.69 26.07
CA TRP A 283 1.89 -9.93 25.24
C TRP A 283 2.48 -8.74 26.00
N ALA A 284 1.66 -8.01 26.75
CA ALA A 284 2.06 -6.92 27.64
C ALA A 284 1.68 -7.24 29.09
N GLY A 285 2.12 -6.41 30.04
CA GLY A 285 1.68 -6.48 31.42
C GLY A 285 1.90 -5.17 32.19
N PRO A 286 1.63 -5.13 33.51
CA PRO A 286 1.69 -3.91 34.34
C PRO A 286 3.03 -3.17 34.27
N SER A 287 4.13 -3.88 34.02
CA SER A 287 5.48 -3.32 33.85
C SER A 287 5.68 -2.50 32.57
N ASP A 288 4.80 -2.65 31.58
CA ASP A 288 4.83 -1.84 30.36
C ASP A 288 4.04 -0.55 30.54
N LEU A 289 2.85 -0.61 31.15
CA LEU A 289 2.09 0.58 31.54
C LEU A 289 2.87 1.45 32.54
N ALA A 290 3.56 0.83 33.51
CA ALA A 290 4.41 1.55 34.47
C ALA A 290 5.66 2.23 33.86
N ARG A 291 5.91 2.08 32.56
CA ARG A 291 6.95 2.83 31.82
C ARG A 291 6.41 4.04 31.07
N PHE A 292 5.09 4.20 30.95
CA PHE A 292 4.50 5.34 30.26
C PHE A 292 4.84 6.64 31.04
N PRO A 293 5.48 7.64 30.42
CA PRO A 293 5.93 8.86 31.10
C PRO A 293 4.85 9.94 31.18
N GLY A 294 3.76 9.79 30.41
CA GLY A 294 2.61 10.69 30.45
C GLY A 294 1.68 10.42 31.64
N THR A 295 0.58 11.16 31.71
CA THR A 295 -0.40 11.01 32.81
C THR A 295 -1.29 9.79 32.55
N ILE A 296 -1.49 8.95 33.57
CA ILE A 296 -2.51 7.89 33.56
C ILE A 296 -3.72 8.40 34.34
N HIS A 297 -4.90 8.40 33.73
CA HIS A 297 -6.16 8.81 34.37
C HIS A 297 -7.08 7.62 34.63
N ASP A 298 -7.45 7.38 35.89
CA ASP A 298 -8.41 6.34 36.31
C ASP A 298 -9.87 6.64 35.92
N SER A 299 -10.14 7.79 35.30
CA SER A 299 -11.46 8.11 34.75
C SER A 299 -11.35 8.75 33.37
N ALA A 300 -11.54 7.91 32.34
CA ALA A 300 -11.63 8.35 30.96
C ALA A 300 -12.68 9.44 30.72
N ALA A 301 -13.85 9.36 31.36
CA ALA A 301 -14.91 10.36 31.18
C ALA A 301 -14.45 11.77 31.59
N ASP A 302 -13.75 11.90 32.72
CA ASP A 302 -13.25 13.20 33.19
C ASP A 302 -12.00 13.67 32.41
N ALA A 303 -11.19 12.74 31.90
CA ALA A 303 -10.07 13.04 31.01
C ALA A 303 -10.54 13.57 29.63
N ILE A 304 -11.54 12.94 29.01
CA ILE A 304 -12.18 13.41 27.76
C ILE A 304 -12.73 14.83 27.96
N ILE A 305 -13.47 15.05 29.06
CA ILE A 305 -14.04 16.37 29.39
C ILE A 305 -12.92 17.41 29.57
N ARG A 306 -11.83 17.07 30.25
CA ARG A 306 -10.67 17.95 30.42
C ARG A 306 -10.05 18.33 29.09
N GLU A 307 -9.71 17.36 28.23
CA GLU A 307 -8.98 17.66 26.99
C GLU A 307 -9.84 18.43 25.97
N VAL A 308 -11.13 18.14 25.87
CA VAL A 308 -12.04 18.95 25.04
C VAL A 308 -12.23 20.36 25.63
N THR A 309 -12.28 20.50 26.96
CA THR A 309 -12.30 21.84 27.61
C THR A 309 -11.04 22.63 27.26
N LEU A 310 -9.86 22.03 27.39
CA LEU A 310 -8.58 22.67 27.10
C LEU A 310 -8.46 23.02 25.60
N ALA A 311 -8.78 22.08 24.69
CA ALA A 311 -8.76 22.34 23.25
C ALA A 311 -9.71 23.46 22.83
N SER A 312 -10.93 23.51 23.40
CA SER A 312 -11.91 24.55 23.14
C SER A 312 -11.45 25.92 23.64
N GLN A 313 -10.87 26.01 24.85
CA GLN A 313 -10.28 27.24 25.39
C GLN A 313 -9.12 27.75 24.51
N ASP A 314 -8.26 26.84 24.05
CA ASP A 314 -7.13 27.14 23.16
C ASP A 314 -7.51 27.37 21.69
N HIS A 315 -8.82 27.33 21.38
CA HIS A 315 -9.43 27.49 20.05
C HIS A 315 -8.90 26.48 19.01
N VAL A 316 -8.58 25.25 19.43
CA VAL A 316 -8.11 24.17 18.56
C VAL A 316 -9.29 23.28 18.15
N PRO A 317 -9.51 23.02 16.84
CA PRO A 317 -10.45 22.02 16.39
C PRO A 317 -10.07 20.65 16.97
N VAL A 318 -11.02 19.99 17.64
CA VAL A 318 -10.81 18.69 18.26
C VAL A 318 -11.76 17.64 17.68
N VAL A 319 -11.21 16.46 17.37
CA VAL A 319 -11.97 15.26 17.02
C VAL A 319 -11.88 14.26 18.18
N LEU A 320 -13.03 13.73 18.57
CA LEU A 320 -13.13 12.52 19.35
C LEU A 320 -13.36 11.35 18.37
N LEU A 321 -12.34 10.53 18.18
CA LEU A 321 -12.36 9.38 17.26
C LEU A 321 -12.60 8.11 18.08
N VAL A 322 -13.73 7.45 17.84
CA VAL A 322 -14.26 6.35 18.65
C VAL A 322 -14.22 5.04 17.90
N LEU A 323 -13.36 4.12 18.32
CA LEU A 323 -13.11 2.83 17.68
C LEU A 323 -13.70 1.65 18.46
N SER A 324 -14.26 1.88 19.66
CA SER A 324 -14.61 0.83 20.61
C SER A 324 -16.10 0.77 21.00
N PRO A 325 -16.52 -0.29 21.75
CA PRO A 325 -17.67 -0.29 22.65
C PRO A 325 -17.60 0.80 23.74
N CYS A 326 -17.91 2.02 23.31
CA CYS A 326 -17.61 3.34 23.88
C CYS A 326 -18.25 3.75 25.23
N ALA A 327 -18.23 2.88 26.25
CA ALA A 327 -18.76 3.17 27.59
C ALA A 327 -18.19 4.45 28.25
N ALA A 328 -16.91 4.75 28.04
CA ALA A 328 -16.20 5.93 28.53
C ALA A 328 -16.72 7.22 27.87
N VAL A 329 -16.77 7.25 26.54
CA VAL A 329 -17.29 8.38 25.74
C VAL A 329 -18.77 8.61 26.04
N ALA A 330 -19.55 7.55 26.15
CA ALA A 330 -20.96 7.60 26.50
C ALA A 330 -21.23 8.15 27.91
N GLU A 331 -20.32 7.94 28.86
CA GLU A 331 -20.37 8.56 30.19
C GLU A 331 -19.89 10.03 30.15
N ALA A 332 -18.86 10.35 29.35
CA ALA A 332 -18.43 11.73 29.10
C ALA A 332 -19.56 12.59 28.52
N LEU A 333 -20.23 12.10 27.46
CA LEU A 333 -21.40 12.75 26.84
C LEU A 333 -22.58 12.87 27.82
N ARG A 334 -22.80 11.89 28.71
CA ARG A 334 -23.85 11.96 29.73
C ARG A 334 -23.55 13.03 30.81
N ARG A 335 -22.28 13.22 31.18
CA ARG A 335 -21.85 14.28 32.11
C ARG A 335 -21.82 15.66 31.45
N ALA A 336 -21.41 15.71 30.19
CA ALA A 336 -21.15 16.93 29.44
C ALA A 336 -21.73 16.83 28.00
N PRO A 337 -23.05 16.97 27.79
CA PRO A 337 -23.65 16.92 26.45
C PRO A 337 -23.19 18.05 25.51
N TRP A 338 -22.52 19.08 26.05
CA TRP A 338 -21.94 20.19 25.29
C TRP A 338 -20.67 19.79 24.52
N LEU A 339 -20.04 18.64 24.81
CA LEU A 339 -18.84 18.18 24.10
C LEU A 339 -19.07 18.14 22.58
N SER A 340 -20.21 17.62 22.13
CA SER A 340 -20.58 17.55 20.70
C SER A 340 -20.97 18.89 20.05
N GLN A 341 -20.78 20.01 20.76
CA GLN A 341 -20.95 21.37 20.23
C GLN A 341 -19.59 22.03 19.91
N VAL A 342 -18.48 21.44 20.38
CA VAL A 342 -17.11 21.96 20.20
C VAL A 342 -16.10 20.91 19.72
N ALA A 343 -16.43 19.62 19.86
CA ALA A 343 -15.70 18.50 19.29
C ALA A 343 -16.53 17.84 18.18
N SER A 344 -15.89 17.54 17.05
CA SER A 344 -16.47 16.63 16.06
C SER A 344 -16.30 15.20 16.53
N ILE A 345 -17.37 14.40 16.52
CA ILE A 345 -17.34 12.99 16.93
C ILE A 345 -17.37 12.11 15.69
N HIS A 346 -16.34 11.30 15.54
CA HIS A 346 -16.12 10.37 14.43
C HIS A 346 -16.04 8.95 15.00
N ALA A 347 -16.53 7.93 14.30
CA ALA A 347 -16.47 6.55 14.81
C ALA A 347 -16.25 5.48 13.73
N MET A 348 -15.62 4.37 14.11
CA MET A 348 -15.87 3.07 13.49
C MET A 348 -17.10 2.46 14.17
N GLY A 349 -18.14 2.13 13.39
CA GLY A 349 -19.28 1.42 13.96
C GLY A 349 -20.52 1.38 13.09
N GLY A 350 -21.31 0.33 13.30
CA GLY A 350 -22.54 0.06 12.56
C GLY A 350 -22.32 -0.58 11.18
N SER A 351 -23.43 -0.97 10.59
CA SER A 351 -23.57 -1.69 9.32
C SER A 351 -24.95 -1.33 8.79
N ILE A 352 -25.03 -0.55 7.72
CA ILE A 352 -26.27 0.14 7.30
C ILE A 352 -26.97 -0.63 6.19
N TRP A 353 -26.20 -1.12 5.22
CA TRP A 353 -26.66 -1.88 4.06
C TRP A 353 -25.89 -3.20 3.89
N HIS A 354 -24.60 -3.22 4.24
CA HIS A 354 -23.71 -4.37 4.05
C HIS A 354 -23.05 -4.86 5.33
N GLY A 355 -22.88 -6.17 5.43
CA GLY A 355 -22.12 -6.84 6.49
C GLY A 355 -20.66 -7.03 6.11
N ASN A 356 -20.03 -8.07 6.67
CA ASN A 356 -18.62 -8.33 6.49
C ASN A 356 -18.22 -8.58 5.03
N ASN A 357 -17.04 -8.09 4.65
CA ASN A 357 -16.36 -8.35 3.39
C ASN A 357 -17.19 -7.94 2.15
N GLY A 358 -18.07 -6.93 2.32
CA GLY A 358 -19.02 -6.47 1.31
C GLY A 358 -20.21 -7.43 1.05
N THR A 359 -20.40 -8.45 1.89
CA THR A 359 -21.37 -9.52 1.65
C THR A 359 -22.61 -9.41 2.54
N GLY A 360 -23.75 -9.87 2.00
CA GLY A 360 -25.02 -9.91 2.71
C GLY A 360 -25.67 -8.53 2.92
N GLY A 361 -26.71 -8.53 3.76
CA GLY A 361 -27.35 -7.33 4.29
C GLY A 361 -26.69 -6.85 5.60
N PRO A 362 -27.25 -5.82 6.27
CA PRO A 362 -26.66 -5.26 7.47
C PRO A 362 -26.71 -6.24 8.65
N ILE A 363 -25.70 -6.15 9.52
CA ILE A 363 -25.56 -6.99 10.72
C ILE A 363 -25.45 -6.13 11.99
N ALA A 364 -25.64 -6.76 13.15
CA ALA A 364 -25.28 -6.14 14.41
C ALA A 364 -23.75 -6.17 14.55
N GLU A 365 -23.13 -5.11 14.02
CA GLU A 365 -21.70 -4.78 14.10
C GLU A 365 -21.22 -4.75 15.57
N TRP A 366 -19.96 -5.14 15.81
CA TRP A 366 -19.43 -5.44 17.14
C TRP A 366 -19.51 -4.26 18.13
N ASN A 367 -19.03 -3.08 17.76
CA ASN A 367 -18.98 -1.89 18.61
C ASN A 367 -20.38 -1.45 19.03
N VAL A 368 -21.31 -1.40 18.08
CA VAL A 368 -22.71 -1.06 18.36
C VAL A 368 -23.42 -2.16 19.17
N ARG A 369 -23.07 -3.44 18.96
CA ARG A 369 -23.69 -4.61 19.62
C ARG A 369 -23.19 -4.86 21.04
N ALA A 370 -21.90 -4.63 21.31
CA ALA A 370 -21.26 -4.93 22.60
C ALA A 370 -21.78 -4.02 23.73
N ASP A 371 -22.01 -2.74 23.45
CA ASP A 371 -22.78 -1.85 24.32
C ASP A 371 -23.78 -0.99 23.52
N VAL A 372 -24.95 -1.57 23.26
CA VAL A 372 -26.10 -0.90 22.63
C VAL A 372 -26.53 0.36 23.41
N ALA A 373 -26.37 0.40 24.74
CA ALA A 373 -26.82 1.52 25.57
C ALA A 373 -25.85 2.71 25.51
N SER A 374 -24.56 2.46 25.36
CA SER A 374 -23.54 3.48 25.13
C SER A 374 -23.53 3.96 23.68
N SER A 375 -23.62 3.04 22.72
CA SER A 375 -23.71 3.36 21.29
C SER A 375 -24.95 4.18 20.94
N ARG A 376 -26.10 3.97 21.61
CA ARG A 376 -27.28 4.84 21.48
C ARG A 376 -27.08 6.27 22.02
N LYS A 377 -26.16 6.49 22.97
CA LYS A 377 -25.77 7.85 23.41
C LYS A 377 -24.77 8.46 22.42
N LEU A 378 -23.79 7.69 21.95
CA LEU A 378 -22.83 8.12 20.93
C LEU A 378 -23.57 8.61 19.68
N TYR A 379 -24.46 7.78 19.10
CA TYR A 379 -25.19 8.11 17.87
C TYR A 379 -26.14 9.32 18.01
N ALA A 380 -26.51 9.71 19.24
CA ALA A 380 -27.27 10.94 19.47
C ALA A 380 -26.42 12.23 19.31
N HIS A 381 -25.10 12.09 19.23
CA HIS A 381 -24.10 13.15 19.17
C HIS A 381 -23.06 12.95 18.04
N LEU A 382 -23.16 11.86 17.27
CA LEU A 382 -22.16 11.42 16.28
C LEU A 382 -22.26 12.23 14.98
N ASN A 383 -21.14 12.81 14.52
CA ASN A 383 -21.11 13.55 13.26
C ASN A 383 -20.85 12.63 12.07
N VAL A 384 -19.83 11.77 12.17
CA VAL A 384 -19.38 10.90 11.08
C VAL A 384 -19.21 9.45 11.55
N THR A 385 -19.63 8.48 10.74
CA THR A 385 -19.30 7.06 10.93
C THR A 385 -18.66 6.44 9.68
N ALA A 386 -17.68 5.58 9.90
CA ALA A 386 -17.22 4.55 8.98
C ALA A 386 -17.85 3.19 9.38
N PRO A 387 -19.05 2.85 8.86
CA PRO A 387 -19.69 1.55 9.09
C PRO A 387 -19.08 0.47 8.21
N LEU A 388 -19.48 -0.80 8.42
CA LEU A 388 -19.02 -1.97 7.64
C LEU A 388 -19.19 -1.80 6.12
N ASP A 389 -20.14 -0.98 5.67
CA ASP A 389 -20.37 -0.61 4.26
C ASP A 389 -19.11 -0.08 3.54
N VAL A 390 -18.18 0.52 4.30
CA VAL A 390 -16.82 0.87 3.84
C VAL A 390 -15.74 0.16 4.64
N ALA A 391 -15.91 0.05 5.96
CA ALA A 391 -14.90 -0.49 6.87
C ALA A 391 -14.59 -1.98 6.62
N ALA A 392 -15.60 -2.78 6.23
CA ALA A 392 -15.41 -4.21 5.97
C ALA A 392 -14.75 -4.53 4.61
N LEU A 393 -14.39 -3.51 3.84
CA LEU A 393 -13.67 -3.64 2.56
C LEU A 393 -12.18 -3.27 2.67
N ALA A 394 -11.77 -2.66 3.78
CA ALA A 394 -10.42 -2.17 3.99
C ALA A 394 -9.43 -3.29 4.30
N GLN A 395 -8.47 -3.55 3.39
CA GLN A 395 -7.44 -4.56 3.55
C GLN A 395 -6.20 -4.18 2.73
N ILE A 396 -5.01 -4.16 3.36
CA ILE A 396 -3.74 -3.86 2.68
C ILE A 396 -3.16 -5.15 2.10
N ASP A 397 -2.88 -5.16 0.80
CA ASP A 397 -2.43 -6.34 0.06
C ASP A 397 -1.22 -6.06 -0.85
N GLY A 398 -0.59 -7.12 -1.36
CA GLY A 398 0.32 -7.10 -2.50
C GLY A 398 1.47 -6.11 -2.35
N LEU A 399 1.60 -5.18 -3.31
CA LEU A 399 2.66 -4.17 -3.32
C LEU A 399 2.62 -3.25 -2.08
N GLN A 400 1.43 -2.92 -1.58
CA GLN A 400 1.29 -2.04 -0.42
C GLN A 400 1.69 -2.75 0.87
N PHE A 401 1.36 -4.04 1.01
CA PHE A 401 1.86 -4.83 2.14
C PHE A 401 3.37 -5.12 2.01
N LYS A 402 3.88 -5.35 0.80
CA LYS A 402 5.33 -5.46 0.51
C LYS A 402 6.10 -4.19 0.92
N ARG A 403 5.51 -3.00 0.70
CA ARG A 403 6.07 -1.72 1.16
C ARG A 403 6.20 -1.67 2.69
N LEU A 404 5.16 -2.10 3.41
CA LEU A 404 5.19 -2.17 4.88
C LEU A 404 6.23 -3.17 5.39
N LEU A 405 6.35 -4.34 4.74
CA LEU A 405 7.39 -5.32 5.06
C LEU A 405 8.80 -4.75 4.92
N GLN A 406 9.05 -3.91 3.91
CA GLN A 406 10.33 -3.21 3.74
C GLN A 406 10.52 -2.08 4.75
N CYS A 407 9.52 -1.22 4.94
CA CYS A 407 9.68 -0.04 5.79
C CYS A 407 9.70 -0.36 7.30
N GLN A 408 9.28 -1.57 7.72
CA GLN A 408 9.47 -2.04 9.10
C GLN A 408 10.95 -2.11 9.54
N GLU A 409 11.91 -2.12 8.61
CA GLU A 409 13.34 -2.14 8.93
C GLU A 409 13.86 -0.79 9.42
N TYR A 410 13.19 0.31 9.07
CA TYR A 410 13.61 1.69 9.41
C TYR A 410 12.49 2.58 9.99
N VAL A 411 11.25 2.10 10.07
CA VAL A 411 10.11 2.76 10.71
C VAL A 411 9.63 1.95 11.91
N PRO A 412 10.03 2.33 13.15
CA PRO A 412 9.68 1.58 14.36
C PRO A 412 8.18 1.41 14.59
N THR A 413 7.33 2.37 14.19
CA THR A 413 5.86 2.24 14.25
C THR A 413 5.36 1.05 13.42
N VAL A 414 5.86 0.88 12.18
CA VAL A 414 5.50 -0.25 11.31
C VAL A 414 6.13 -1.55 11.82
N HIS A 415 7.32 -1.50 12.43
CA HIS A 415 7.90 -2.63 13.13
C HIS A 415 6.99 -3.13 14.26
N ALA A 416 6.55 -2.23 15.15
CA ALA A 416 5.66 -2.56 16.27
C ALA A 416 4.35 -3.17 15.77
N LEU A 417 3.74 -2.56 14.74
CA LEU A 417 2.54 -3.04 14.07
C LEU A 417 2.69 -4.45 13.51
N LEU A 418 3.74 -4.72 12.73
CA LEU A 418 3.91 -6.03 12.09
C LEU A 418 4.35 -7.13 13.08
N GLN A 419 5.10 -6.81 14.15
CA GLN A 419 5.34 -7.77 15.25
C GLN A 419 4.08 -8.06 16.06
N MET A 420 3.20 -7.07 16.27
CA MET A 420 1.91 -7.26 16.92
C MET A 420 0.99 -8.12 16.04
N PHE A 421 0.83 -7.79 14.76
CA PHE A 421 0.07 -8.57 13.77
C PHE A 421 0.55 -10.02 13.67
N LYS A 422 1.87 -10.25 13.59
CA LYS A 422 2.48 -11.59 13.60
C LYS A 422 2.17 -12.39 14.87
N THR A 423 2.00 -11.73 16.01
CA THR A 423 1.62 -12.36 17.29
C THR A 423 0.12 -12.64 17.36
N TRP A 424 -0.69 -11.74 16.81
CA TRP A 424 -2.15 -11.76 16.80
C TRP A 424 -2.74 -12.77 15.80
N LEU A 425 -2.19 -12.85 14.59
CA LEU A 425 -2.69 -13.63 13.47
C LEU A 425 -2.97 -15.12 13.80
N PRO A 426 -2.09 -15.88 14.48
CA PRO A 426 -2.37 -17.27 14.86
C PRO A 426 -3.32 -17.42 16.06
N ARG A 427 -3.75 -16.32 16.69
CA ARG A 427 -4.65 -16.29 17.86
C ARG A 427 -6.07 -15.83 17.52
N CYS A 428 -6.24 -15.04 16.46
CA CYS A 428 -7.54 -14.48 16.07
C CYS A 428 -8.56 -15.61 15.75
N PRO A 429 -9.75 -15.60 16.38
CA PRO A 429 -10.81 -16.58 16.12
C PRO A 429 -11.80 -16.14 15.03
N TRP A 430 -11.75 -14.89 14.56
CA TRP A 430 -12.80 -14.27 13.76
C TRP A 430 -12.58 -14.47 12.27
N ARG A 431 -13.24 -15.50 11.71
CA ARG A 431 -13.17 -15.83 10.28
C ARG A 431 -13.39 -14.65 9.32
N PRO A 432 -14.42 -13.79 9.46
CA PRO A 432 -14.63 -12.68 8.52
C PRO A 432 -13.43 -11.72 8.44
N VAL A 433 -12.86 -11.38 9.60
CA VAL A 433 -11.68 -10.51 9.76
C VAL A 433 -10.43 -11.11 9.13
N LEU A 434 -10.25 -12.43 9.30
CA LEU A 434 -9.11 -13.18 8.75
C LEU A 434 -9.24 -13.46 7.25
N ASP A 435 -10.44 -13.83 6.79
CA ASP A 435 -10.65 -14.35 5.44
C ASP A 435 -10.75 -13.21 4.39
N GLY A 436 -11.13 -12.00 4.82
CA GLY A 436 -10.99 -10.72 4.08
C GLY A 436 -11.82 -10.55 2.79
N PRO A 437 -11.90 -9.32 2.25
CA PRO A 437 -12.43 -9.05 0.90
C PRO A 437 -11.45 -9.42 -0.23
N LYS A 438 -10.13 -9.31 0.00
CA LYS A 438 -9.06 -9.67 -0.96
C LYS A 438 -8.48 -11.07 -0.72
N GLY A 439 -9.12 -11.85 0.14
CA GLY A 439 -8.65 -13.17 0.59
C GLY A 439 -7.84 -13.11 1.88
N PRO A 440 -7.33 -14.28 2.35
CA PRO A 440 -6.90 -14.39 3.75
C PRO A 440 -5.67 -13.56 4.13
N ALA A 441 -5.70 -13.10 5.38
CA ALA A 441 -4.60 -12.49 6.11
C ALA A 441 -3.39 -13.45 6.15
N SER A 442 -2.20 -12.93 5.87
CA SER A 442 -1.02 -13.75 5.60
C SER A 442 0.29 -12.95 5.79
N SER A 443 1.42 -13.53 5.39
CA SER A 443 2.69 -12.80 5.32
C SER A 443 2.74 -11.72 4.23
N VAL A 444 1.73 -11.59 3.36
CA VAL A 444 1.66 -10.61 2.26
C VAL A 444 0.35 -9.80 2.22
N ARG A 445 -0.52 -9.96 3.23
CA ARG A 445 -1.84 -9.29 3.30
C ARG A 445 -2.29 -9.11 4.74
N SER A 446 -2.84 -7.96 5.09
CA SER A 446 -3.43 -7.72 6.41
C SER A 446 -4.71 -8.55 6.63
N SER A 447 -5.24 -8.52 7.86
CA SER A 447 -6.67 -8.72 8.10
C SER A 447 -7.50 -7.62 7.44
N VAL A 448 -8.83 -7.72 7.53
CA VAL A 448 -9.66 -6.51 7.45
C VAL A 448 -9.20 -5.52 8.53
N ILE A 449 -9.14 -4.23 8.19
CA ILE A 449 -8.73 -3.16 9.10
C ILE A 449 -9.80 -2.05 9.16
N TYR A 450 -10.85 -2.30 9.92
CA TYR A 450 -12.06 -1.48 10.00
C TYR A 450 -11.75 -0.06 10.52
N ASP A 451 -11.02 0.03 11.63
CA ASP A 451 -10.69 1.28 12.32
C ASP A 451 -9.81 2.24 11.50
N ALA A 452 -8.96 1.69 10.62
CA ALA A 452 -8.13 2.46 9.72
C ALA A 452 -8.96 3.38 8.80
N VAL A 453 -10.20 2.98 8.49
CA VAL A 453 -11.15 3.78 7.69
C VAL A 453 -11.71 4.94 8.50
N ALA A 454 -11.94 4.76 9.80
CA ALA A 454 -12.39 5.83 10.68
C ALA A 454 -11.33 6.94 10.82
N VAL A 455 -10.03 6.59 10.88
CA VAL A 455 -8.93 7.57 10.78
C VAL A 455 -8.98 8.36 9.48
N SER A 456 -9.30 7.72 8.35
CA SER A 456 -9.45 8.40 7.06
C SER A 456 -10.71 9.25 6.92
N THR A 457 -11.60 9.29 7.92
CA THR A 457 -12.68 10.29 7.99
C THR A 457 -12.22 11.66 8.53
N LEU A 458 -10.98 11.77 9.05
CA LEU A 458 -10.46 13.04 9.56
C LEU A 458 -10.26 14.06 8.40
N PRO A 459 -10.56 15.36 8.59
CA PRO A 459 -10.67 16.31 7.47
C PRO A 459 -9.45 16.43 6.55
N PHE A 460 -8.24 16.18 7.05
CA PHE A 460 -6.99 16.29 6.29
C PHE A 460 -6.71 15.10 5.35
N TRP A 461 -7.53 14.04 5.36
CA TRP A 461 -7.47 12.94 4.40
C TRP A 461 -8.21 13.23 3.08
N SER A 462 -8.88 14.39 2.95
CA SER A 462 -9.87 14.65 1.91
C SER A 462 -10.89 13.50 1.78
N PRO A 463 -11.62 13.15 2.87
CA PRO A 463 -12.45 11.93 2.92
C PRO A 463 -13.42 11.76 1.74
N THR A 464 -13.99 12.86 1.22
CA THR A 464 -14.92 12.88 0.07
C THR A 464 -14.31 12.48 -1.28
N ASP A 465 -12.98 12.45 -1.37
CA ASP A 465 -12.27 12.01 -2.58
C ASP A 465 -12.14 10.48 -2.58
N LEU A 466 -12.14 9.86 -1.40
CA LEU A 466 -11.94 8.42 -1.18
C LEU A 466 -13.27 7.67 -0.94
N ILE A 467 -14.23 8.30 -0.27
CA ILE A 467 -15.48 7.67 0.22
C ILE A 467 -16.69 8.55 -0.16
N ASP A 468 -17.77 7.92 -0.63
CA ASP A 468 -19.08 8.54 -0.71
C ASP A 468 -19.75 8.55 0.67
N PHE A 469 -20.12 9.74 1.13
CA PHE A 469 -20.86 9.95 2.37
C PHE A 469 -22.32 10.30 2.12
N GLN A 470 -23.21 9.77 2.95
CA GLN A 470 -24.63 10.16 2.97
C GLN A 470 -25.05 10.56 4.39
N THR A 471 -25.70 11.73 4.51
CA THR A 471 -26.37 12.12 5.75
C THR A 471 -27.70 11.37 5.85
N LEU A 472 -27.79 10.46 6.82
CA LEU A 472 -28.90 9.53 7.01
C LEU A 472 -29.42 9.64 8.45
N ARG A 473 -30.71 9.36 8.66
CA ARG A 473 -31.25 9.16 10.01
C ARG A 473 -31.16 7.68 10.37
N VAL A 474 -30.33 7.33 11.36
CA VAL A 474 -30.04 5.94 11.74
C VAL A 474 -30.54 5.65 13.15
N ALA A 475 -31.23 4.53 13.32
CA ALA A 475 -31.67 4.00 14.61
C ALA A 475 -30.97 2.67 14.92
N ILE A 476 -30.71 2.41 16.20
CA ILE A 476 -30.09 1.17 16.71
C ILE A 476 -31.16 0.33 17.39
N ASP A 477 -31.40 -0.90 16.93
CA ASP A 477 -32.33 -1.84 17.59
C ASP A 477 -31.75 -2.43 18.90
N ASP A 478 -32.57 -3.17 19.67
CA ASP A 478 -32.13 -3.74 20.97
C ASP A 478 -31.10 -4.88 20.85
N ARG A 479 -30.63 -5.20 19.64
CA ARG A 479 -29.57 -6.18 19.34
C ARG A 479 -28.31 -5.52 18.76
N GLY A 480 -28.31 -4.19 18.57
CA GLY A 480 -27.22 -3.44 17.97
C GLY A 480 -27.29 -3.30 16.44
N LEU A 481 -28.41 -3.62 15.79
CA LEU A 481 -28.56 -3.42 14.35
C LEU A 481 -28.83 -1.94 14.05
N THR A 482 -27.90 -1.28 13.37
CA THR A 482 -28.09 0.05 12.77
C THR A 482 -28.99 -0.02 11.54
N THR A 483 -30.03 0.79 11.48
CA THR A 483 -30.96 0.83 10.34
C THR A 483 -31.39 2.26 9.98
N PRO A 484 -31.52 2.60 8.69
CA PRO A 484 -32.15 3.85 8.26
C PRO A 484 -33.60 3.95 8.76
N SER A 485 -33.92 5.04 9.46
CA SER A 485 -35.20 5.19 10.17
C SER A 485 -35.54 6.68 10.38
N THR A 486 -36.79 7.06 10.10
CA THR A 486 -37.30 8.42 10.36
C THR A 486 -37.30 8.80 11.85
N LYS A 487 -37.15 7.82 12.75
CA LYS A 487 -37.01 8.01 14.21
C LYS A 487 -35.55 8.00 14.68
N GLY A 488 -34.59 7.74 13.79
CA GLY A 488 -33.17 7.70 14.08
C GLY A 488 -32.54 9.09 14.27
N TRP A 489 -31.27 9.10 14.68
CA TRP A 489 -30.44 10.30 14.77
C TRP A 489 -29.79 10.61 13.43
N GLU A 490 -29.63 11.88 13.10
CA GLU A 490 -29.02 12.33 11.86
C GLU A 490 -27.49 12.25 11.96
N ILE A 491 -26.88 11.39 11.16
CA ILE A 491 -25.43 11.15 11.12
C ILE A 491 -24.95 11.13 9.67
N THR A 492 -23.68 11.44 9.42
CA THR A 492 -23.07 11.29 8.10
C THR A 492 -22.30 9.98 8.03
N ALA A 493 -22.75 9.04 7.20
CA ALA A 493 -22.16 7.71 7.09
C ALA A 493 -21.39 7.54 5.77
N GLY A 494 -20.20 6.95 5.82
CA GLY A 494 -19.54 6.41 4.62
C GLY A 494 -20.32 5.19 4.12
N VAL A 495 -20.74 5.19 2.85
CA VAL A 495 -21.62 4.14 2.29
C VAL A 495 -21.03 3.41 1.08
N HIS A 496 -19.98 3.96 0.46
CA HIS A 496 -19.30 3.35 -0.68
C HIS A 496 -17.89 3.92 -0.83
N TRP A 497 -16.95 3.12 -1.35
CA TRP A 497 -15.61 3.60 -1.72
C TRP A 497 -15.62 4.18 -3.14
N ARG A 498 -15.07 5.38 -3.30
CA ARG A 498 -14.80 5.99 -4.61
C ARG A 498 -13.51 5.47 -5.21
N ASN A 499 -12.50 5.26 -4.37
CA ASN A 499 -11.16 4.81 -4.78
C ASN A 499 -10.44 4.16 -3.59
N ILE A 500 -10.68 2.86 -3.37
CA ILE A 500 -10.06 2.13 -2.25
C ILE A 500 -8.58 1.86 -2.50
N GLU A 501 -8.18 1.70 -3.77
CA GLU A 501 -6.79 1.51 -4.20
C GLU A 501 -5.93 2.75 -3.90
N GLN A 502 -6.47 3.96 -4.09
CA GLN A 502 -5.83 5.21 -3.68
C GLN A 502 -5.75 5.31 -2.16
N TRP A 503 -6.77 4.86 -1.42
CA TRP A 503 -6.72 4.81 0.04
C TRP A 503 -5.62 3.86 0.53
N GLU A 504 -5.57 2.61 0.05
CA GLU A 504 -4.52 1.64 0.41
C GLU A 504 -3.12 2.16 0.12
N SER A 505 -2.92 2.77 -1.05
CA SER A 505 -1.64 3.36 -1.46
C SER A 505 -1.25 4.56 -0.59
N SER A 506 -2.21 5.44 -0.27
CA SER A 506 -1.99 6.60 0.60
C SER A 506 -1.72 6.19 2.05
N PHE A 507 -2.44 5.17 2.54
CA PHE A 507 -2.33 4.64 3.90
C PHE A 507 -1.01 3.91 4.13
N ALA A 508 -0.61 3.02 3.21
CA ALA A 508 0.71 2.39 3.25
C ALA A 508 1.86 3.41 3.06
N SER A 509 1.67 4.45 2.25
CA SER A 509 2.62 5.56 2.12
C SER A 509 2.79 6.33 3.43
N LEU A 510 1.68 6.69 4.10
CA LEU A 510 1.70 7.39 5.37
C LEU A 510 2.41 6.56 6.45
N LEU A 511 2.05 5.28 6.58
CA LEU A 511 2.65 4.38 7.58
C LEU A 511 4.17 4.32 7.45
N CYS A 512 4.70 4.23 6.21
CA CYS A 512 6.14 4.26 5.98
C CYS A 512 6.80 5.66 6.07
N GLY A 513 6.01 6.73 6.14
CA GLY A 513 6.47 8.11 6.27
C GLY A 513 7.01 8.74 4.97
N SER A 514 7.06 10.07 4.93
CA SER A 514 7.48 10.85 3.76
C SER A 514 8.96 10.73 3.38
N ASN A 515 9.78 10.10 4.23
CA ASN A 515 11.21 9.86 3.96
C ASN A 515 11.48 8.56 3.20
N THR A 516 10.47 7.79 2.78
CA THR A 516 10.73 6.73 1.81
C THR A 516 11.11 7.36 0.47
N THR A 517 12.32 7.08 -0.01
CA THR A 517 12.61 7.03 -1.45
C THR A 517 11.45 6.30 -2.15
N PRO A 518 10.95 6.77 -3.31
CA PRO A 518 9.91 6.06 -4.03
C PRO A 518 10.25 4.59 -4.20
N LEU A 519 9.24 3.72 -4.09
CA LEU A 519 9.38 2.32 -4.48
C LEU A 519 9.91 2.27 -5.91
N VAL A 520 11.15 1.83 -6.07
CA VAL A 520 11.70 1.49 -7.39
C VAL A 520 11.07 0.15 -7.76
N VAL A 521 10.03 0.23 -8.60
CA VAL A 521 9.27 -0.90 -9.15
C VAL A 521 10.06 -1.56 -10.28
#